data_AF-A0A1G3UQF7-F1
#
_entry.id   AF-A0A1G3UQF7-F1
#
_cell.length_a   1.000
_cell.length_b   1.000
_cell.length_c   1.000
_cell.angle_alpha   90.00
_cell.angle_beta   90.00
_cell.angle_gamma   90.00
#
_symmetry.space_group_name_H-M   'P 1'
#
loop_
_entity.id
_entity.type
_entity.pdbx_description
1 polymer ?
#
loop_
_entity_poly.entity_id
_entity_poly.type
_entity_poly.pdbx_seq_one_letter_code
_entity_poly.pdbx_strand_id
1 'polypeptide(L)'
;MEIHERLKLIREKIGLNQTSFAEVFSVTQRTLSNWETGRNEPSLSVLQKISRDYNINMNWLITGVGKMTLESFENINIPAHITILVNKSFELNPSALTENLIKFILENSVKQKLRNYDKSVPFLKYLFWDRYDTLANFRLMIRVLKTLEKDDLNNLKVENSKIFLIDLIKNYQIGISDNIGYAIRNKDKENTLKWIEDTFDELEAYSILMDLEPAIKAFDEAIGWLSFHLPILKIKGEEV
;
A
#
# COMPACT_ATOMS: atom_id res chain seq x y z
N MET A 1 -9.22 12.15 30.09
CA MET A 1 -7.79 12.26 29.77
C MET A 1 -7.43 13.72 29.75
N GLU A 2 -6.35 14.10 30.42
CA GLU A 2 -5.80 15.46 30.40
C GLU A 2 -4.80 15.64 29.23
N ILE A 3 -4.41 16.89 28.95
CA ILE A 3 -3.54 17.21 27.80
C ILE A 3 -2.17 16.51 27.88
N HIS A 4 -1.60 16.40 29.07
CA HIS A 4 -0.32 15.72 29.29
C HIS A 4 -0.38 14.22 28.98
N GLU A 5 -1.50 13.57 29.30
CA GLU A 5 -1.73 12.15 29.00
C GLU A 5 -1.91 11.95 27.49
N ARG A 6 -2.61 12.87 26.81
CA ARG A 6 -2.75 12.86 25.35
C ARG A 6 -1.42 13.05 24.64
N LEU A 7 -0.55 13.94 25.16
CA LEU A 7 0.79 14.14 24.64
C LEU A 7 1.64 12.87 24.72
N LYS A 8 1.61 12.21 25.89
CA LYS A 8 2.29 10.92 26.10
C LYS A 8 1.75 9.85 25.15
N LEU A 9 0.43 9.78 24.99
CA LEU A 9 -0.22 8.83 24.08
C LEU A 9 0.20 9.05 22.62
N ILE A 10 0.30 10.32 22.17
CA ILE A 10 0.82 10.66 20.83
C ILE A 10 2.24 10.10 20.66
N ARG A 11 3.15 10.38 21.61
CA ARG A 11 4.54 9.88 21.52
C ARG A 11 4.60 8.36 21.46
N GLU A 12 3.85 7.67 22.31
CA GLU A 12 3.82 6.20 22.37
C GLU A 12 3.27 5.59 21.07
N LYS A 13 2.22 6.18 20.50
CA LYS A 13 1.66 5.78 19.20
C LYS A 13 2.67 5.92 18.05
N ILE A 14 3.53 6.92 18.09
CA ILE A 14 4.56 7.16 17.08
C ILE A 14 5.80 6.26 17.30
N GLY A 15 5.92 5.63 18.47
CA GLY A 15 7.00 4.71 18.80
C GLY A 15 8.32 5.38 19.17
N LEU A 16 8.29 6.65 19.58
CA LEU A 16 9.49 7.39 19.97
C LEU A 16 9.73 7.36 21.49
N ASN A 17 10.99 7.28 21.88
CA ASN A 17 11.38 7.54 23.27
C ASN A 17 11.32 9.06 23.56
N GLN A 18 11.35 9.44 24.84
CA GLN A 18 11.23 10.84 25.23
C GLN A 18 12.39 11.71 24.72
N THR A 19 13.60 11.18 24.62
CA THR A 19 14.75 11.94 24.09
C THR A 19 14.52 12.30 22.63
N SER A 20 14.20 11.31 21.79
CA SER A 20 13.97 11.52 20.35
C SER A 20 12.74 12.39 20.08
N PHE A 21 11.68 12.29 20.89
CA PHE A 21 10.51 13.14 20.73
C PHE A 21 10.79 14.60 21.17
N ALA A 22 11.63 14.80 22.17
CA ALA A 22 12.04 16.14 22.62
C ALA A 22 12.89 16.88 21.57
N GLU A 23 13.77 16.14 20.87
CA GLU A 23 14.62 16.67 19.80
C GLU A 23 13.80 17.28 18.65
N VAL A 24 12.64 16.72 18.31
CA VAL A 24 11.74 17.25 17.27
C VAL A 24 11.30 18.69 17.58
N PHE A 25 11.13 19.02 18.85
CA PHE A 25 10.72 20.35 19.30
C PHE A 25 11.88 21.21 19.78
N SER A 26 13.13 20.76 19.59
CA SER A 26 14.34 21.42 20.07
C SER A 26 14.30 21.71 21.58
N VAL A 27 13.71 20.79 22.36
CA VAL A 27 13.66 20.88 23.83
C VAL A 27 14.43 19.73 24.48
N THR A 28 14.70 19.85 25.78
CA THR A 28 15.37 18.77 26.53
C THR A 28 14.40 17.63 26.84
N GLN A 29 14.92 16.41 27.02
CA GLN A 29 14.12 15.26 27.50
C GLN A 29 13.39 15.58 28.81
N ARG A 30 14.04 16.34 29.71
CA ARG A 30 13.43 16.80 30.97
C ARG A 30 12.21 17.70 30.73
N THR A 31 12.30 18.61 29.75
CA THR A 31 11.18 19.48 29.37
C THR A 31 9.99 18.65 28.90
N LEU A 32 10.22 17.68 28.03
CA LEU A 32 9.16 16.78 27.57
C LEU A 32 8.59 15.93 28.71
N SER A 33 9.43 15.40 29.61
CA SER A 33 8.97 14.66 30.77
C SER A 33 8.06 15.49 31.67
N ASN A 34 8.39 16.78 31.87
CA ASN A 34 7.53 17.72 32.58
C ASN A 34 6.20 17.96 31.87
N TRP A 35 6.19 17.98 30.53
CA TRP A 35 4.95 18.06 29.75
C TRP A 35 4.08 16.81 29.91
N GLU A 36 4.65 15.61 29.81
CA GLU A 36 3.90 14.35 29.91
C GLU A 36 3.40 14.04 31.32
N THR A 37 4.01 14.66 32.34
CA THR A 37 3.61 14.53 33.75
C THR A 37 2.71 15.67 34.23
N GLY A 38 2.37 16.63 33.37
CA GLY A 38 1.51 17.77 33.70
C GLY A 38 2.15 18.81 34.62
N ARG A 39 3.47 18.76 34.84
CA ARG A 39 4.19 19.76 35.65
C ARG A 39 4.26 21.10 34.95
N ASN A 40 4.48 21.09 33.63
CA ASN A 40 4.46 22.26 32.75
C ASN A 40 3.59 21.94 31.54
N GLU A 41 3.00 22.97 30.93
CA GLU A 41 2.31 22.81 29.65
C GLU A 41 3.22 23.18 28.47
N PRO A 42 3.10 22.48 27.33
CA PRO A 42 3.71 22.93 26.08
C PRO A 42 3.04 24.22 25.60
N SER A 43 3.81 25.07 24.90
CA SER A 43 3.24 26.27 24.28
C SER A 43 2.26 25.92 23.16
N LEU A 44 1.37 26.86 22.83
CA LEU A 44 0.47 26.71 21.68
C LEU A 44 1.24 26.43 20.38
N SER A 45 2.42 27.02 20.20
CA SER A 45 3.28 26.77 19.03
C SER A 45 3.76 25.31 18.97
N VAL A 46 4.08 24.69 20.10
CA VAL A 46 4.43 23.27 20.19
C VAL A 46 3.22 22.40 19.88
N LEU A 47 2.05 22.72 20.44
CA LEU A 47 0.81 22.00 20.16
C LEU A 47 0.41 22.07 18.67
N GLN A 48 0.54 23.24 18.04
CA GLN A 48 0.34 23.41 16.60
C GLN A 48 1.34 22.59 15.78
N LYS A 49 2.60 22.53 16.22
CA LYS A 49 3.61 21.70 15.58
C LYS A 49 3.28 20.22 15.69
N ILE A 50 2.84 19.74 16.85
CA ILE A 50 2.37 18.35 17.05
C ILE A 50 1.19 18.04 16.13
N SER A 51 0.20 18.93 16.08
CA SER A 51 -0.98 18.75 15.22
C SER A 51 -0.60 18.62 13.75
N ARG A 52 0.30 19.48 13.26
CA ARG A 52 0.76 19.49 11.87
C ARG A 52 1.67 18.33 11.52
N ASP A 53 2.68 18.04 12.34
CA ASP A 53 3.72 17.07 12.01
C ASP A 53 3.22 15.62 12.14
N TYR A 54 2.21 15.38 12.98
CA TYR A 54 1.68 14.05 13.28
C TYR A 54 0.20 13.87 12.94
N ASN A 55 -0.39 14.80 12.19
CA ASN A 55 -1.80 14.79 11.78
C ASN A 55 -2.80 14.57 12.94
N ILE A 56 -2.52 15.21 14.08
CA ILE A 56 -3.34 15.12 15.30
C ILE A 56 -4.40 16.21 15.25
N ASN A 57 -5.65 15.83 15.55
CA ASN A 57 -6.77 16.76 15.67
C ASN A 57 -6.54 17.71 16.85
N MET A 58 -6.37 19.00 16.56
CA MET A 58 -6.13 20.04 17.56
C MET A 58 -7.26 20.14 18.59
N ASN A 59 -8.51 19.96 18.17
CA ASN A 59 -9.65 19.96 19.08
C ASN A 59 -9.53 18.81 20.09
N TRP A 60 -9.18 17.61 19.63
CA TRP A 60 -8.95 16.47 20.51
C TRP A 60 -7.73 16.68 21.41
N LEU A 61 -6.64 17.24 20.89
CA LEU A 61 -5.43 17.48 21.66
C LEU A 61 -5.66 18.45 22.82
N ILE A 62 -6.47 19.49 22.62
CA ILE A 62 -6.74 20.51 23.64
C ILE A 62 -7.89 20.10 24.58
N THR A 63 -8.98 19.57 24.02
CA THR A 63 -10.23 19.34 24.78
C THR A 63 -10.48 17.88 25.15
N GLY A 64 -9.79 16.93 24.48
CA GLY A 64 -10.07 15.51 24.57
C GLY A 64 -11.31 15.06 23.77
N VAL A 65 -12.00 15.97 23.08
CA VAL A 65 -13.24 15.68 22.35
C VAL A 65 -12.96 15.37 20.87
N GLY A 66 -13.53 14.28 20.37
CA GLY A 66 -13.43 13.85 18.97
C GLY A 66 -12.41 12.73 18.75
N LYS A 67 -12.05 12.48 17.49
CA LYS A 67 -11.01 11.51 17.12
C LYS A 67 -9.62 12.13 17.29
N MET A 68 -8.65 11.31 17.72
CA MET A 68 -7.24 11.71 17.91
C MET A 68 -6.59 12.22 16.63
N THR A 69 -6.80 11.53 15.52
CA THR A 69 -6.27 11.89 14.21
C THR A 69 -7.37 12.54 13.37
N LEU A 70 -6.98 13.46 12.50
CA LEU A 70 -7.88 13.94 11.45
C LEU A 70 -7.94 12.85 10.37
N GLU A 71 -9.11 12.20 10.21
CA GLU A 71 -9.40 11.47 8.97
C GLU A 71 -9.51 12.53 7.87
N SER A 72 -8.55 12.58 6.94
CA SER A 72 -8.47 13.69 6.00
C SER A 72 -8.65 13.25 4.55
N PHE A 73 -9.76 13.69 3.95
CA PHE A 73 -9.82 14.01 2.51
C PHE A 73 -10.30 15.46 2.23
N GLU A 74 -10.71 16.26 3.22
CA GLU A 74 -11.50 17.47 2.95
C GLU A 74 -10.77 18.83 2.94
N ASN A 75 -9.45 18.92 3.15
CA ASN A 75 -8.73 20.20 3.09
C ASN A 75 -7.55 20.19 2.12
N ILE A 76 -7.78 19.76 0.88
CA ILE A 76 -6.82 19.97 -0.20
C ILE A 76 -7.15 21.31 -0.84
N ASN A 77 -6.32 22.33 -0.62
CA ASN A 77 -6.39 23.58 -1.39
C ASN A 77 -5.90 23.30 -2.81
N ILE A 78 -6.82 22.88 -3.69
CA ILE A 78 -6.51 22.60 -5.09
C ILE A 78 -6.32 23.94 -5.80
N PRO A 79 -5.12 24.25 -6.35
CA PRO A 79 -4.91 25.50 -7.07
C PRO A 79 -5.93 25.67 -8.20
N ALA A 80 -6.40 26.90 -8.42
CA ALA A 80 -7.45 27.19 -9.39
C ALA A 80 -7.13 26.66 -10.81
N HIS A 81 -5.86 26.73 -11.22
CA HIS A 81 -5.42 26.21 -12.51
C HIS A 81 -5.57 24.68 -12.61
N ILE A 82 -5.37 23.94 -11.52
CA ILE A 82 -5.60 22.49 -11.48
C ILE A 82 -7.09 22.19 -11.61
N THR A 83 -7.95 22.95 -10.93
CA THR A 83 -9.41 22.80 -11.04
C THR A 83 -9.88 23.02 -12.47
N ILE A 84 -9.35 24.05 -13.15
CA ILE A 84 -9.64 24.34 -14.55
C ILE A 84 -9.18 23.19 -15.46
N LEU A 85 -7.97 22.66 -15.24
CA LEU A 85 -7.44 21.53 -16.01
C LEU A 85 -8.27 20.27 -15.82
N VAL A 86 -8.67 19.95 -14.58
CA VAL A 86 -9.53 18.80 -14.26
C VAL A 86 -10.88 18.92 -14.96
N ASN A 87 -11.55 20.07 -14.85
CA ASN A 87 -12.82 20.31 -15.53
C ASN A 87 -12.68 20.19 -17.05
N LYS A 88 -11.61 20.74 -17.63
CA LYS A 88 -11.35 20.63 -19.06
C LYS A 88 -11.08 19.20 -19.49
N SER A 89 -10.33 18.43 -18.69
CA SER A 89 -10.08 17.01 -18.97
C SER A 89 -11.34 16.16 -18.86
N PHE A 90 -12.26 16.49 -17.93
CA PHE A 90 -13.58 15.87 -17.85
C PHE A 90 -14.42 16.15 -19.10
N GLU A 91 -14.41 17.39 -19.62
CA GLU A 91 -15.12 17.72 -20.86
C GLU A 91 -14.54 17.01 -22.09
N LEU A 92 -13.23 16.81 -22.13
CA LEU A 92 -12.53 16.25 -23.29
C LEU A 92 -12.58 14.72 -23.33
N ASN A 93 -12.33 14.06 -22.20
CA ASN A 93 -12.34 12.60 -22.11
C ASN A 93 -12.54 12.11 -20.65
N PRO A 94 -13.79 11.97 -20.18
CA PRO A 94 -14.10 11.60 -18.80
C PRO A 94 -13.51 10.24 -18.38
N SER A 95 -13.53 9.24 -19.28
CA SER A 95 -13.06 7.89 -18.98
C SER A 95 -11.54 7.86 -18.81
N ALA A 96 -10.80 8.50 -19.70
CA ALA A 96 -9.34 8.58 -19.60
C ALA A 96 -8.88 9.35 -18.34
N LEU A 97 -9.59 10.40 -17.93
CA LEU A 97 -9.28 11.10 -16.69
C LEU A 97 -9.50 10.20 -15.46
N THR A 98 -10.62 9.48 -15.45
CA THR A 98 -10.96 8.55 -14.36
C THR A 98 -9.91 7.45 -14.25
N GLU A 99 -9.50 6.85 -15.37
CA GLU A 99 -8.44 5.85 -15.41
C GLU A 99 -7.09 6.38 -14.91
N ASN A 100 -6.68 7.58 -15.36
CA ASN A 100 -5.43 8.19 -14.93
C ASN A 100 -5.43 8.61 -13.45
N LEU A 101 -6.57 9.09 -12.95
CA LEU A 101 -6.74 9.41 -11.53
C LEU A 101 -6.69 8.14 -10.68
N ILE A 102 -7.36 7.08 -11.10
CA ILE A 102 -7.28 5.77 -10.44
C ILE A 102 -5.82 5.29 -10.42
N LYS A 103 -5.12 5.32 -11.56
CA LYS A 103 -3.69 4.96 -11.64
C LYS A 103 -2.82 5.81 -10.71
N PHE A 104 -3.02 7.12 -10.69
CA PHE A 104 -2.31 8.04 -9.81
C PHE A 104 -2.59 7.78 -8.33
N ILE A 105 -3.86 7.57 -7.95
CA ILE A 105 -4.27 7.28 -6.58
C ILE A 105 -3.71 5.93 -6.14
N LEU A 106 -3.78 4.91 -6.99
CA LEU A 106 -3.19 3.59 -6.76
C LEU A 106 -1.70 3.70 -6.50
N GLU A 107 -0.99 4.34 -7.43
CA GLU A 107 0.44 4.55 -7.30
C GLU A 107 0.79 5.26 -5.99
N ASN A 108 0.11 6.36 -5.65
CA ASN A 108 0.47 7.16 -4.47
C ASN A 108 -0.04 6.59 -3.14
N SER A 109 -1.19 5.91 -3.13
CA SER A 109 -1.74 5.30 -1.91
C SER A 109 -0.96 4.04 -1.52
N VAL A 110 -0.52 3.26 -2.50
CA VAL A 110 0.31 2.07 -2.24
C VAL A 110 1.77 2.48 -1.96
N LYS A 111 2.33 3.47 -2.68
CA LYS A 111 3.68 4.02 -2.37
C LYS A 111 3.76 4.58 -0.94
N GLN A 112 2.67 5.16 -0.41
CA GLN A 112 2.63 5.66 0.97
C GLN A 112 2.64 4.56 2.04
N LYS A 113 2.16 3.35 1.72
CA LYS A 113 2.24 2.19 2.63
C LYS A 113 3.66 1.58 2.68
N LEU A 114 4.57 1.99 1.79
CA LEU A 114 5.91 1.42 1.64
C LEU A 114 6.97 2.41 2.16
N ARG A 115 7.41 2.25 3.42
CA ARG A 115 8.38 3.13 4.10
C ARG A 115 9.69 3.35 3.34
N ASN A 116 10.10 2.46 2.43
CA ASN A 116 11.38 2.48 1.70
C ASN A 116 11.23 2.17 0.19
N TYR A 117 10.26 2.78 -0.50
CA TYR A 117 10.10 2.63 -1.95
C TYR A 117 11.19 3.41 -2.72
N ASP A 118 12.16 2.73 -3.34
CA ASP A 118 13.09 3.34 -4.30
C ASP A 118 12.42 3.48 -5.68
N LYS A 119 12.21 4.73 -6.07
CA LYS A 119 11.46 5.16 -7.27
C LYS A 119 12.07 4.70 -8.59
N SER A 120 13.29 4.17 -8.60
CA SER A 120 13.95 3.64 -9.79
C SER A 120 13.43 2.27 -10.23
N VAL A 121 12.67 1.58 -9.36
CA VAL A 121 12.17 0.23 -9.62
C VAL A 121 10.65 0.26 -9.91
N PRO A 122 10.16 -0.41 -10.98
CA PRO A 122 8.74 -0.44 -11.32
C PRO A 122 7.85 -0.89 -10.16
N PHE A 123 6.68 -0.27 -10.02
CA PHE A 123 5.71 -0.54 -8.93
C PHE A 123 5.40 -2.03 -8.76
N LEU A 124 5.16 -2.73 -9.86
CA LEU A 124 4.81 -4.15 -9.84
C LEU A 124 5.98 -5.04 -9.39
N LYS A 125 7.23 -4.58 -9.53
CA LYS A 125 8.42 -5.26 -8.99
C LYS A 125 8.52 -5.09 -7.47
N TYR A 126 8.03 -3.98 -6.92
CA TYR A 126 7.92 -3.79 -5.47
C TYR A 126 6.82 -4.63 -4.84
N LEU A 127 5.73 -4.87 -5.56
CA LEU A 127 4.62 -5.70 -5.09
C LEU A 127 5.06 -7.10 -4.67
N PHE A 128 6.22 -7.57 -5.14
CA PHE A 128 6.74 -8.92 -4.90
C PHE A 128 8.13 -8.95 -4.24
N TRP A 129 8.73 -7.79 -3.90
CA TRP A 129 10.14 -7.68 -3.46
C TRP A 129 10.43 -8.47 -2.18
N ASP A 130 9.43 -8.66 -1.30
CA ASP A 130 9.59 -9.36 -0.01
C ASP A 130 8.62 -10.53 0.15
N ARG A 131 8.04 -11.02 -0.96
CA ARG A 131 7.11 -12.15 -0.90
C ARG A 131 7.79 -13.41 -1.43
N TYR A 132 8.19 -14.29 -0.52
CA TYR A 132 8.80 -15.60 -0.80
C TYR A 132 7.77 -16.65 -1.25
N ASP A 133 6.76 -16.22 -2.00
CA ASP A 133 5.72 -17.09 -2.48
C ASP A 133 6.29 -18.13 -3.43
N THR A 134 5.57 -19.23 -3.61
CA THR A 134 6.07 -20.30 -4.45
C THR A 134 6.15 -19.82 -5.90
N LEU A 135 7.25 -20.12 -6.59
CA LEU A 135 7.41 -19.92 -8.03
C LEU A 135 6.20 -20.44 -8.85
N ALA A 136 5.50 -21.44 -8.31
CA ALA A 136 4.29 -21.99 -8.91
C ALA A 136 3.13 -20.97 -8.94
N ASN A 137 2.96 -20.15 -7.89
CA ASN A 137 1.94 -19.11 -7.82
C ASN A 137 2.13 -18.06 -8.92
N PHE A 138 3.35 -17.53 -9.06
CA PHE A 138 3.67 -16.54 -10.09
C PHE A 138 3.52 -17.10 -11.50
N ARG A 139 3.94 -18.35 -11.72
CA ARG A 139 3.78 -19.03 -13.02
C ARG A 139 2.31 -19.22 -13.38
N LEU A 140 1.50 -19.70 -12.44
CA LEU A 140 0.06 -19.84 -12.64
C LEU A 140 -0.57 -18.48 -12.93
N MET A 141 -0.18 -17.44 -12.20
CA MET A 141 -0.69 -16.10 -12.44
C MET A 141 -0.37 -15.58 -13.84
N ILE A 142 0.87 -15.72 -14.30
CA ILE A 142 1.24 -15.38 -15.69
C ILE A 142 0.39 -16.15 -16.70
N ARG A 143 0.14 -17.44 -16.47
CA ARG A 143 -0.69 -18.26 -17.37
C ARG A 143 -2.12 -17.74 -17.46
N VAL A 144 -2.73 -17.45 -16.31
CA VAL A 144 -4.11 -16.95 -16.23
C VAL A 144 -4.23 -15.56 -16.82
N LEU A 145 -3.31 -14.64 -16.51
CA LEU A 145 -3.35 -13.29 -17.08
C LEU A 145 -3.17 -13.29 -18.60
N LYS A 146 -2.40 -14.25 -19.14
CA LYS A 146 -2.24 -14.41 -20.60
C LYS A 146 -3.48 -14.97 -21.31
N THR A 147 -4.49 -15.48 -20.59
CA THR A 147 -5.75 -15.90 -21.22
C THR A 147 -6.77 -14.77 -21.35
N LEU A 148 -6.52 -13.61 -20.73
CA LEU A 148 -7.43 -12.47 -20.78
C LEU A 148 -7.31 -11.71 -22.10
N GLU A 149 -8.45 -11.39 -22.69
CA GLU A 149 -8.57 -10.43 -23.78
C GLU A 149 -8.94 -9.05 -23.22
N LYS A 150 -8.65 -7.97 -23.97
CA LYS A 150 -8.97 -6.60 -23.51
C LYS A 150 -10.45 -6.42 -23.18
N ASP A 151 -11.33 -7.11 -23.91
CA ASP A 151 -12.77 -6.97 -23.73
C ASP A 151 -13.29 -7.60 -22.43
N ASP A 152 -12.55 -8.55 -21.84
CA ASP A 152 -12.89 -9.19 -20.56
C ASP A 152 -12.85 -8.19 -19.39
N LEU A 153 -12.15 -7.06 -19.56
CA LEU A 153 -11.85 -6.09 -18.50
C LEU A 153 -12.64 -4.79 -18.62
N ASN A 154 -13.39 -4.58 -19.71
CA ASN A 154 -14.04 -3.30 -20.03
C ASN A 154 -15.03 -2.79 -18.95
N ASN A 155 -15.57 -3.68 -18.11
CA ASN A 155 -16.51 -3.34 -17.03
C ASN A 155 -15.95 -3.62 -15.63
N LEU A 156 -14.65 -3.91 -15.52
CA LEU A 156 -14.02 -4.20 -14.24
C LEU A 156 -14.01 -2.93 -13.37
N LYS A 157 -14.39 -3.09 -12.10
CA LYS A 157 -14.31 -2.02 -11.09
C LYS A 157 -13.30 -2.40 -10.03
N VAL A 158 -12.80 -1.41 -9.31
CA VAL A 158 -11.89 -1.66 -8.20
C VAL A 158 -12.52 -2.61 -7.18
N GLU A 159 -13.77 -2.35 -6.77
CA GLU A 159 -14.49 -3.10 -5.72
C GLU A 159 -14.76 -4.58 -5.99
N ASN A 160 -14.59 -5.05 -7.23
CA ASN A 160 -14.81 -6.44 -7.62
C ASN A 160 -13.58 -7.11 -8.25
N SER A 161 -12.43 -6.46 -8.20
CA SER A 161 -11.23 -6.92 -8.92
C SER A 161 -10.58 -8.14 -8.29
N LYS A 162 -10.53 -8.21 -6.97
CA LYS A 162 -9.98 -9.37 -6.27
C LYS A 162 -10.84 -10.60 -6.50
N ILE A 163 -12.16 -10.44 -6.40
CA ILE A 163 -13.11 -11.54 -6.68
C ILE A 163 -12.98 -12.00 -8.13
N PHE A 164 -12.89 -11.07 -9.08
CA PHE A 164 -12.67 -11.41 -10.49
C PHE A 164 -11.37 -12.21 -10.70
N LEU A 165 -10.25 -11.76 -10.12
CA LEU A 165 -8.97 -12.46 -10.20
C LEU A 165 -9.04 -13.87 -9.59
N ILE A 166 -9.72 -14.02 -8.45
CA ILE A 166 -9.97 -15.31 -7.80
C ILE A 166 -10.76 -16.24 -8.72
N ASP A 167 -11.81 -15.73 -9.37
CA ASP A 167 -12.65 -16.52 -10.26
C ASP A 167 -11.91 -16.95 -11.53
N LEU A 168 -11.04 -16.10 -12.08
CA LEU A 168 -10.15 -16.49 -13.17
C LEU A 168 -9.26 -17.67 -12.77
N ILE A 169 -8.64 -17.60 -11.59
CA ILE A 169 -7.81 -18.70 -11.09
C ILE A 169 -8.67 -19.94 -10.89
N LYS A 170 -9.83 -19.84 -10.22
CA LYS A 170 -10.73 -20.99 -10.00
C LYS A 170 -11.17 -21.67 -11.30
N ASN A 171 -11.45 -20.89 -12.34
CA ASN A 171 -11.97 -21.42 -13.60
C ASN A 171 -10.88 -21.87 -14.58
N TYR A 172 -9.62 -21.50 -14.33
CA TYR A 172 -8.50 -21.90 -15.18
C TYR A 172 -8.30 -23.43 -15.20
N GLN A 173 -8.34 -24.03 -16.38
CA GLN A 173 -8.08 -25.45 -16.57
C GLN A 173 -6.60 -25.67 -16.85
N ILE A 174 -5.93 -26.40 -15.96
CA ILE A 174 -4.50 -26.71 -16.10
C ILE A 174 -4.33 -27.71 -17.25
N GLY A 175 -3.71 -27.26 -18.34
CA GLY A 175 -3.52 -28.04 -19.55
C GLY A 175 -2.27 -28.93 -19.52
N ILE A 176 -2.12 -29.76 -20.56
CA ILE A 176 -0.94 -30.60 -20.75
C ILE A 176 0.33 -29.74 -20.87
N SER A 177 0.26 -28.57 -21.52
CA SER A 177 1.37 -27.61 -21.63
C SER A 177 1.79 -26.98 -20.31
N ASP A 178 0.90 -26.94 -19.31
CA ASP A 178 1.21 -26.42 -17.96
C ASP A 178 1.83 -27.51 -17.08
N ASN A 179 1.50 -28.77 -17.38
CA ASN A 179 2.10 -29.96 -16.79
C ASN A 179 3.48 -30.28 -17.38
N ILE A 180 3.69 -30.07 -18.69
CA ILE A 180 4.96 -30.32 -19.39
C ILE A 180 5.83 -29.07 -19.25
N GLY A 181 6.66 -29.04 -18.20
CA GLY A 181 7.54 -27.92 -17.87
C GLY A 181 7.74 -27.81 -16.35
N TYR A 182 7.60 -26.60 -15.80
CA TYR A 182 7.74 -26.27 -14.37
C TYR A 182 6.69 -26.93 -13.43
N ALA A 183 5.82 -27.79 -13.98
CA ALA A 183 4.84 -28.65 -13.30
C ALA A 183 3.85 -27.93 -12.37
N ILE A 184 2.99 -27.07 -12.94
CA ILE A 184 1.87 -26.47 -12.19
C ILE A 184 0.81 -27.55 -11.94
N ARG A 185 0.43 -27.77 -10.69
CA ARG A 185 -0.56 -28.79 -10.27
C ARG A 185 -1.79 -28.15 -9.66
N ASN A 186 -2.86 -28.94 -9.49
CA ASN A 186 -4.07 -28.50 -8.78
C ASN A 186 -3.80 -28.01 -7.36
N LYS A 187 -2.85 -28.61 -6.63
CA LYS A 187 -2.41 -28.11 -5.32
C LYS A 187 -1.88 -26.67 -5.40
N ASP A 188 -1.17 -26.32 -6.48
CA ASP A 188 -0.59 -25.00 -6.65
C ASP A 188 -1.67 -23.96 -6.96
N LYS A 189 -2.78 -24.39 -7.58
CA LYS A 189 -3.98 -23.58 -7.77
C LYS A 189 -4.61 -23.19 -6.43
N GLU A 190 -4.79 -24.14 -5.52
CA GLU A 190 -5.31 -23.87 -4.17
C GLU A 190 -4.37 -22.94 -3.38
N ASN A 191 -3.06 -23.17 -3.46
CA ASN A 191 -2.07 -22.28 -2.84
C ASN A 191 -2.11 -20.86 -3.43
N THR A 192 -2.30 -20.74 -4.75
CA THR A 192 -2.39 -19.44 -5.43
C THR A 192 -3.66 -18.69 -5.03
N LEU A 193 -4.79 -19.39 -4.88
CA LEU A 193 -6.04 -18.79 -4.41
C LEU A 193 -5.90 -18.25 -3.00
N LYS A 194 -5.39 -19.07 -2.08
CA LYS A 194 -5.14 -18.65 -0.70
C LYS A 194 -4.17 -17.47 -0.64
N TRP A 195 -3.11 -17.53 -1.44
CA TRP A 195 -2.15 -16.44 -1.56
C TRP A 195 -2.84 -15.13 -1.99
N ILE A 196 -3.63 -15.12 -3.06
CA ILE A 196 -4.39 -13.92 -3.49
C ILE A 196 -5.31 -13.41 -2.38
N GLU A 197 -6.01 -14.31 -1.69
CA GLU A 197 -6.92 -13.97 -0.59
C GLU A 197 -6.20 -13.30 0.58
N ASP A 198 -5.05 -13.82 0.98
CA ASP A 198 -4.29 -13.33 2.14
C ASP A 198 -3.47 -12.06 1.80
N THR A 199 -3.12 -11.88 0.52
CA THR A 199 -2.02 -10.99 0.11
C THR A 199 -2.48 -9.72 -0.58
N PHE A 200 -3.53 -9.80 -1.40
CA PHE A 200 -3.97 -8.68 -2.23
C PHE A 200 -5.19 -7.98 -1.65
N ASP A 201 -5.20 -6.65 -1.65
CA ASP A 201 -6.42 -5.87 -1.56
C ASP A 201 -7.06 -5.65 -2.95
N GLU A 202 -8.27 -5.09 -2.98
CA GLU A 202 -9.01 -4.81 -4.22
C GLU A 202 -8.23 -3.91 -5.19
N LEU A 203 -7.43 -2.99 -4.65
CA LEU A 203 -6.64 -2.03 -5.41
C LEU A 203 -5.43 -2.71 -6.06
N GLU A 204 -4.74 -3.58 -5.34
CA GLU A 204 -3.64 -4.39 -5.87
C GLU A 204 -4.14 -5.33 -6.98
N ALA A 205 -5.28 -5.99 -6.78
CA ALA A 205 -5.89 -6.86 -7.79
C ALA A 205 -6.31 -6.07 -9.05
N TYR A 206 -6.96 -4.91 -8.88
CA TYR A 206 -7.31 -4.03 -10.00
C TYR A 206 -6.07 -3.58 -10.77
N SER A 207 -4.99 -3.24 -10.07
CA SER A 207 -3.73 -2.81 -10.71
C SER A 207 -3.12 -3.91 -11.59
N ILE A 208 -3.14 -5.16 -11.11
CA ILE A 208 -2.64 -6.31 -11.88
C ILE A 208 -3.47 -6.49 -13.16
N LEU A 209 -4.79 -6.39 -13.05
CA LEU A 209 -5.72 -6.63 -14.15
C LEU A 209 -5.70 -5.52 -15.20
N MET A 210 -5.57 -4.25 -14.79
CA MET A 210 -5.58 -3.13 -15.75
C MET A 210 -4.26 -2.93 -16.50
N ASP A 211 -3.13 -3.36 -15.93
CA ASP A 211 -1.80 -3.25 -16.55
C ASP A 211 -1.20 -4.66 -16.78
N LEU A 212 -1.89 -5.51 -17.57
CA LEU A 212 -1.54 -6.93 -17.78
C LEU A 212 -0.09 -7.16 -18.23
N GLU A 213 0.38 -6.46 -19.27
CA GLU A 213 1.74 -6.62 -19.80
C GLU A 213 2.81 -6.28 -18.74
N PRO A 214 2.77 -5.11 -18.09
CA PRO A 214 3.63 -4.80 -16.95
C PRO A 214 3.53 -5.83 -15.81
N ALA A 215 2.34 -6.34 -15.49
CA ALA A 215 2.14 -7.31 -14.42
C ALA A 215 2.79 -8.64 -14.74
N ILE A 216 2.57 -9.17 -15.94
CA ILE A 216 3.21 -10.39 -16.45
C ILE A 216 4.73 -10.25 -16.38
N LYS A 217 5.28 -9.13 -16.86
CA LYS A 217 6.72 -8.87 -16.80
C LYS A 217 7.25 -8.87 -15.37
N ALA A 218 6.53 -8.27 -14.43
CA ALA A 218 6.93 -8.24 -13.03
C ALA A 218 6.93 -9.63 -12.40
N PHE A 219 5.93 -10.47 -12.71
CA PHE A 219 5.93 -11.87 -12.29
C PHE A 219 7.09 -12.67 -12.88
N ASP A 220 7.42 -12.46 -14.16
CA ASP A 220 8.55 -13.13 -14.82
C ASP A 220 9.89 -12.72 -14.18
N GLU A 221 10.06 -11.43 -13.86
CA GLU A 221 11.25 -10.94 -13.14
C GLU A 221 11.35 -11.51 -11.72
N ALA A 222 10.24 -11.61 -10.99
CA ALA A 222 10.20 -12.21 -9.65
C ALA A 222 10.57 -13.70 -9.69
N ILE A 223 10.09 -14.43 -10.70
CA ILE A 223 10.49 -15.83 -10.96
C ILE A 223 11.99 -15.93 -11.19
N GLY A 224 12.56 -15.04 -12.02
CA GLY A 224 14.00 -15.03 -12.30
C GLY A 224 14.83 -14.79 -11.04
N TRP A 225 14.43 -13.81 -10.23
CA TRP A 225 15.10 -13.50 -8.97
C TRP A 225 15.02 -14.66 -7.97
N LEU A 226 13.81 -15.20 -7.72
CA LEU A 226 13.60 -16.31 -6.81
C LEU A 226 14.36 -17.56 -7.27
N SER A 227 14.37 -17.87 -8.56
CA SER A 227 15.08 -19.05 -9.09
C SER A 227 16.59 -18.98 -8.83
N PHE A 228 17.18 -17.78 -8.86
CA PHE A 228 18.59 -17.56 -8.55
C PHE A 228 18.90 -17.59 -7.05
N HIS A 229 18.01 -17.06 -6.22
CA HIS A 229 18.26 -16.86 -4.78
C HIS A 229 17.70 -17.97 -3.87
N LEU A 230 16.71 -18.76 -4.32
CA LEU A 230 16.11 -19.86 -3.55
C LEU A 230 17.13 -20.87 -2.99
N PRO A 231 18.17 -21.30 -3.73
CA PRO A 231 19.21 -22.16 -3.17
C PRO A 231 19.91 -21.52 -1.97
N ILE A 232 20.18 -20.21 -2.04
CA ILE A 232 20.87 -19.43 -1.00
C ILE A 232 19.96 -19.25 0.22
N LEU A 233 18.67 -18.98 0.00
CA LEU A 233 17.65 -18.84 1.05
C LEU A 233 17.45 -20.16 1.81
N LYS A 234 17.40 -21.29 1.10
CA LYS A 234 17.30 -22.64 1.71
C LYS A 234 18.54 -23.01 2.54
N ILE A 235 19.72 -22.58 2.13
CA ILE A 235 20.98 -22.82 2.87
C ILE A 235 21.04 -21.99 4.17
N LYS A 236 20.39 -20.83 4.20
CA LYS A 236 20.39 -19.95 5.37
C LYS A 236 19.38 -20.30 6.46
N GLY A 237 18.48 -21.27 6.22
CA GLY A 237 17.54 -21.78 7.22
C GLY A 237 16.64 -20.68 7.78
N GLU A 238 15.51 -20.45 7.11
CA GLU A 238 14.28 -19.85 7.65
C GLU A 238 14.43 -18.90 8.86
N GLU A 239 14.54 -17.61 8.60
CA GLU A 239 13.83 -16.58 9.36
C GLU A 239 13.42 -15.47 8.38
N VAL A 240 12.26 -15.62 7.74
CA VAL A 240 11.19 -14.60 7.61
C VAL A 240 9.87 -15.34 7.44
#